data_AF-A0A960IP78-F1
#
_entry.id   AF-A0A960IP78-F1
#
_cell.length_a   1.000
_cell.length_b   1.000
_cell.length_c   1.000
_cell.angle_alpha   90.00
_cell.angle_beta   90.00
_cell.angle_gamma   90.00
#
_symmetry.space_group_name_H-M   'P 1'
#
loop_
_entity.id
_entity.type
_entity.pdbx_description
1 polymer ?
#
loop_
_entity_poly.entity_id
_entity_poly.type
_entity_poly.pdbx_seq_one_letter_code
_entity_poly.pdbx_strand_id
1 'polypeptide(L)'
;MRARSLLLVGFGGAVVAAIGALGVASGEEPHLSFSDLDPWLVVFALGTLVMLGAAPYAIFDRHSGIENEDERWDRALAVWGGFSVLTGLAFLALGALGSFAPSSASGAIAWVGAGCCGLVFETLAQFVLFGD
;
A
#
# COMPACT_ATOMS: atom_id res chain seq x y z
N MET A 1 -6.89 18.47 8.40
CA MET A 1 -5.41 18.46 8.45
C MET A 1 -4.88 19.08 7.17
N ARG A 2 -3.75 19.81 7.17
CA ARG A 2 -3.21 20.42 5.93
C ARG A 2 -2.59 19.32 5.03
N ALA A 3 -2.66 19.47 3.70
CA ALA A 3 -2.02 18.60 2.69
C ALA A 3 -0.61 18.11 3.06
N ARG A 4 0.20 19.03 3.59
CA ARG A 4 1.57 18.76 4.03
C ARG A 4 1.64 17.70 5.13
N SER A 5 0.71 17.72 6.08
CA SER A 5 0.64 16.74 7.17
C SER A 5 0.28 15.35 6.64
N LEU A 6 -0.64 15.26 5.67
CA LEU A 6 -1.03 13.98 5.07
C LEU A 6 0.10 13.39 4.22
N LEU A 7 0.82 14.23 3.47
CA LEU A 7 2.03 13.81 2.76
C LEU A 7 3.11 13.30 3.73
N LEU A 8 3.29 13.96 4.88
CA LEU A 8 4.23 13.51 5.91
C LEU A 8 3.82 12.18 6.53
N VAL A 9 2.51 11.96 6.77
CA VAL A 9 2.00 10.67 7.27
C VAL A 9 2.23 9.58 6.22
N GLY A 10 1.88 9.83 4.95
CA GLY A 10 2.11 8.87 3.87
C GLY A 10 3.59 8.54 3.69
N PHE A 11 4.46 9.55 3.74
CA PHE A 11 5.91 9.37 3.70
C PHE A 11 6.43 8.61 4.92
N GLY A 12 5.93 8.92 6.12
CA GLY A 12 6.24 8.18 7.34
C GLY A 12 5.85 6.71 7.23
N GLY A 13 4.67 6.41 6.68
CA GLY A 13 4.25 5.05 6.35
C GLY A 13 5.21 4.35 5.39
N ALA A 14 5.63 5.03 4.31
CA ALA A 14 6.59 4.49 3.35
C ALA A 14 7.96 4.20 3.99
N VAL A 15 8.45 5.07 4.89
CA VAL A 15 9.69 4.84 5.65
C VAL A 15 9.55 3.64 6.58
N VAL A 16 8.44 3.51 7.30
CA VAL A 16 8.14 2.37 8.17
C VAL A 16 8.07 1.09 7.35
N ALA A 17 7.44 1.12 6.17
CA ALA A 17 7.40 -0.01 5.26
C ALA A 17 8.81 -0.40 4.81
N ALA A 18 9.64 0.56 4.41
CA ALA A 18 11.02 0.29 4.01
C ALA A 18 11.84 -0.35 5.16
N ILE A 19 11.68 0.13 6.39
CA ILE A 19 12.32 -0.46 7.58
C ILE A 19 11.83 -1.90 7.79
N GLY A 20 10.51 -2.13 7.70
CA GLY A 20 9.94 -3.47 7.78
C GLY A 20 10.51 -4.42 6.73
N ALA A 21 10.54 -3.99 5.47
CA ALA A 21 11.10 -4.78 4.36
C ALA A 21 12.60 -5.09 4.56
N LEU A 22 13.39 -4.14 5.08
CA LEU A 22 14.78 -4.38 5.44
C LEU A 22 14.91 -5.39 6.60
N GLY A 23 14.02 -5.31 7.60
CA GLY A 23 13.95 -6.27 8.69
C GLY A 23 13.71 -7.70 8.19
N VAL A 24 12.71 -7.88 7.32
CA VAL A 24 12.40 -9.16 6.66
C VAL A 24 13.58 -9.67 5.84
N ALA A 25 14.29 -8.80 5.12
CA ALA A 25 15.45 -9.19 4.34
C ALA A 25 16.68 -9.54 5.20
N SER A 26 16.72 -9.11 6.46
CA SER A 26 17.84 -9.31 7.39
C SER A 26 17.67 -10.51 8.35
N GLY A 27 16.46 -11.05 8.45
CA GLY A 27 16.14 -12.19 9.32
C GLY A 27 16.46 -13.55 8.70
N GLU A 28 16.26 -14.62 9.48
CA GLU A 28 16.14 -15.97 8.95
C GLU A 28 14.80 -16.11 8.17
N GLU A 29 14.68 -17.12 7.31
CA GLU A 29 13.58 -17.31 6.34
C GLU A 29 12.25 -16.71 6.82
N PRO A 30 11.61 -15.77 6.09
CA PRO A 30 10.35 -15.21 6.55
C PRO A 30 9.23 -16.26 6.54
N HIS A 31 8.56 -16.41 7.67
CA HIS A 31 7.45 -17.35 7.83
C HIS A 31 6.12 -16.60 7.67
N LEU A 32 5.27 -17.09 6.75
CA LEU A 32 3.89 -16.61 6.55
C LEU A 32 2.84 -17.42 7.32
N SER A 33 3.25 -18.39 8.14
CA SER A 33 2.33 -19.15 8.99
C SER A 33 1.92 -18.33 10.21
N PHE A 34 0.67 -18.46 10.66
CA PHE A 34 0.20 -17.79 11.87
C PHE A 34 0.89 -18.27 13.16
N SER A 35 1.56 -19.43 13.12
CA SER A 35 2.35 -19.95 14.24
C SER A 35 3.69 -19.23 14.40
N ASP A 36 4.25 -18.69 13.31
CA ASP A 36 5.64 -18.19 13.27
C ASP A 36 5.75 -16.87 12.48
N LEU A 37 4.70 -16.06 12.43
CA LEU A 37 4.65 -14.85 11.61
C LEU A 37 5.81 -13.90 11.94
N ASP A 38 6.62 -13.55 10.93
CA ASP A 38 7.71 -12.58 11.09
C ASP A 38 7.17 -11.19 11.51
N PRO A 39 7.55 -10.67 12.70
CA PRO A 39 7.11 -9.35 13.15
C PRO A 39 7.47 -8.21 12.17
N TRP A 40 8.57 -8.35 11.42
CA TRP A 40 8.97 -7.34 10.44
C TRP A 40 8.03 -7.28 9.23
N LEU A 41 7.41 -8.40 8.85
CA LEU A 41 6.35 -8.41 7.83
C LEU A 41 5.12 -7.64 8.31
N VAL A 42 4.81 -7.69 9.61
CA VAL A 42 3.72 -6.90 10.21
C VAL A 42 4.04 -5.41 10.16
N VAL A 43 5.27 -5.02 10.53
CA VAL A 43 5.72 -3.62 10.43
C VAL A 43 5.66 -3.13 8.98
N PHE A 44 6.10 -3.96 8.04
CA PHE A 44 6.02 -3.68 6.61
C PHE A 44 4.55 -3.47 6.15
N ALA A 45 3.64 -4.36 6.54
CA ALA A 45 2.23 -4.28 6.20
C ALA A 45 1.59 -2.99 6.75
N LEU A 46 1.83 -2.67 8.03
CA LEU A 46 1.30 -1.47 8.67
C LEU A 46 1.83 -0.20 8.00
N GLY A 47 3.14 -0.11 7.72
CA GLY A 47 3.71 1.02 6.99
C GLY A 47 3.10 1.19 5.61
N THR A 48 2.91 0.09 4.88
CA THR A 48 2.31 0.08 3.54
C THR A 48 0.86 0.54 3.58
N LEU A 49 0.07 0.08 4.54
CA LEU A 49 -1.32 0.51 4.73
C LEU A 49 -1.43 1.98 5.11
N VAL A 50 -0.56 2.48 5.99
CA VAL A 50 -0.52 3.92 6.33
C VAL A 50 -0.17 4.76 5.10
N MET A 51 0.79 4.32 4.29
CA MET A 51 1.13 4.98 3.03
C MET A 51 -0.07 5.03 2.08
N LEU A 52 -0.69 3.88 1.83
CA LEU A 52 -1.82 3.76 0.92
C LEU A 52 -3.06 4.52 1.42
N GLY A 53 -3.34 4.47 2.72
CA GLY A 53 -4.50 5.15 3.32
C GLY A 53 -4.37 6.67 3.39
N ALA A 54 -3.15 7.20 3.50
CA ALA A 54 -2.91 8.65 3.47
C ALA A 54 -2.92 9.24 2.04
N ALA A 55 -2.63 8.41 1.04
CA ALA A 55 -2.53 8.82 -0.36
C ALA A 55 -3.78 9.55 -0.91
N PRO A 56 -5.03 9.05 -0.77
CA PRO A 56 -6.19 9.68 -1.40
C PRO A 56 -6.42 11.11 -0.89
N TYR A 57 -6.22 11.35 0.41
CA TYR A 57 -6.36 12.68 1.01
C TYR A 57 -5.28 13.65 0.54
N ALA A 58 -4.03 13.18 0.43
CA ALA A 58 -2.94 13.99 -0.10
C ALA A 58 -3.15 14.34 -1.59
N ILE A 59 -3.71 13.40 -2.36
CA ILE A 59 -4.08 13.62 -3.77
C ILE A 59 -5.26 14.60 -3.86
N PHE A 60 -6.28 14.44 -3.04
CA PHE A 60 -7.44 15.33 -2.97
C PHE A 60 -7.03 16.78 -2.71
N ASP A 61 -6.11 17.00 -1.77
CA ASP A 61 -5.59 18.34 -1.49
C ASP A 61 -4.73 18.92 -2.62
N ARG A 62 -4.05 18.08 -3.42
CA ARG A 62 -3.33 18.54 -4.62
C ARG A 62 -4.26 19.02 -5.72
N HIS A 63 -5.51 18.58 -5.71
CA HIS A 63 -6.54 19.01 -6.67
C HIS A 63 -7.37 20.19 -6.14
N SER A 64 -6.81 21.01 -5.24
CA SER A 64 -7.49 22.16 -4.64
C SER A 64 -7.97 23.24 -5.63
N GLY A 65 -7.55 23.16 -6.90
CA GLY A 65 -8.04 24.03 -7.99
C GLY A 65 -9.39 23.62 -8.57
N ILE A 66 -9.98 22.49 -8.14
CA ILE A 66 -11.32 22.04 -8.53
C ILE A 66 -12.30 22.51 -7.45
N GLU A 67 -13.26 23.36 -7.83
CA GLU A 67 -14.27 23.90 -6.90
C GLU A 67 -15.32 22.87 -6.50
N ASN A 68 -15.72 21.98 -7.43
CA ASN A 68 -16.64 20.90 -7.15
C ASN A 68 -15.94 19.82 -6.32
N GLU A 69 -16.40 19.62 -5.08
CA GLU A 69 -15.84 18.65 -4.15
C GLU A 69 -16.00 17.20 -4.63
N ASP A 70 -17.13 16.87 -5.25
CA ASP A 70 -17.40 15.53 -5.76
C ASP A 70 -16.46 15.19 -6.91
N GLU A 71 -16.32 16.10 -7.89
CA GLU A 71 -15.38 15.93 -9.01
C GLU A 71 -13.92 15.79 -8.52
N ARG A 72 -13.58 16.51 -7.45
CA ARG A 72 -12.25 16.46 -6.84
C ARG A 72 -12.01 15.12 -6.17
N TRP A 73 -13.00 14.55 -5.48
CA TRP A 73 -12.93 13.21 -4.92
C TRP A 73 -12.87 12.13 -6.00
N ASP A 74 -13.67 12.23 -7.05
CA ASP A 74 -13.64 11.28 -8.18
C ASP A 74 -12.25 11.19 -8.79
N ARG A 75 -11.61 12.34 -9.06
CA ARG A 75 -10.23 12.36 -9.57
C ARG A 75 -9.23 11.83 -8.55
N ALA A 76 -9.39 12.16 -7.27
CA ALA A 76 -8.49 11.68 -6.23
C ALA A 76 -8.55 10.16 -6.08
N LEU A 77 -9.75 9.57 -6.10
CA LEU A 77 -9.99 8.14 -6.04
C LEU A 77 -9.48 7.43 -7.30
N ALA A 78 -9.67 8.02 -8.49
CA ALA A 78 -9.12 7.47 -9.73
C ALA A 78 -7.58 7.41 -9.71
N VAL A 79 -6.92 8.49 -9.27
CA VAL A 79 -5.45 8.54 -9.15
C VAL A 79 -4.96 7.59 -8.06
N TRP A 80 -5.65 7.52 -6.92
CA TRP A 80 -5.31 6.59 -5.83
C TRP A 80 -5.44 5.13 -6.27
N GLY A 81 -6.51 4.78 -6.99
CA GLY A 81 -6.69 3.47 -7.59
C GLY A 81 -5.57 3.13 -8.57
N GLY A 82 -5.24 4.04 -9.49
CA GLY A 82 -4.10 3.87 -10.40
C GLY A 82 -2.77 3.67 -9.67
N PHE A 83 -2.51 4.46 -8.62
CA PHE A 83 -1.32 4.31 -7.77
C PHE A 83 -1.27 2.95 -7.06
N SER A 84 -2.40 2.47 -6.54
CA SER A 84 -2.49 1.16 -5.88
C SER A 84 -2.20 0.00 -6.86
N VAL A 85 -2.71 0.09 -8.10
CA VAL A 85 -2.47 -0.90 -9.15
C VAL A 85 -0.99 -0.92 -9.53
N LEU A 86 -0.38 0.23 -9.78
CA LEU A 86 1.05 0.31 -10.13
C LEU A 86 1.94 -0.23 -9.01
N THR A 87 1.62 0.10 -7.77
CA THR A 87 2.35 -0.39 -6.59
C THR A 87 2.18 -1.91 -6.43
N GLY A 88 0.96 -2.42 -6.61
CA GLY A 88 0.69 -3.85 -6.61
C GLY A 88 1.45 -4.60 -7.70
N LEU A 89 1.50 -4.06 -8.92
CA LEU A 89 2.29 -4.62 -10.03
C LEU A 89 3.79 -4.65 -9.71
N ALA A 90 4.31 -3.62 -9.03
CA ALA A 90 5.70 -3.61 -8.58
C ALA A 90 5.99 -4.72 -7.56
N PHE A 91 5.06 -4.98 -6.63
CA PHE A 91 5.17 -6.12 -5.71
C PHE A 91 5.07 -7.46 -6.42
N LEU A 92 4.19 -7.62 -7.41
CA LEU A 92 4.12 -8.83 -8.22
C LEU A 92 5.43 -9.06 -9.01
N ALA A 93 6.03 -8.00 -9.55
CA ALA A 93 7.33 -8.08 -10.21
C ALA A 93 8.44 -8.49 -9.23
N LEU A 94 8.44 -7.95 -8.00
CA LEU A 94 9.35 -8.37 -6.94
C LEU A 94 9.16 -9.85 -6.57
N GLY A 95 7.90 -10.30 -6.51
CA GLY A 95 7.56 -11.70 -6.26
C GLY A 95 8.08 -12.62 -7.35
N ALA A 96 7.98 -12.22 -8.62
CA ALA A 96 8.52 -12.99 -9.73
C ALA A 96 10.05 -13.20 -9.62
N LEU A 97 10.80 -12.19 -9.15
CA LEU A 97 12.23 -12.33 -8.87
C LEU A 97 12.52 -13.33 -7.74
N GLY A 98 11.61 -13.45 -6.76
CA GLY A 98 11.66 -14.43 -5.67
C GLY A 98 10.94 -15.75 -5.96
N SER A 99 10.50 -16.00 -7.20
CA SER A 99 9.64 -17.14 -7.57
C SER A 99 8.35 -17.28 -6.71
N PHE A 100 7.90 -16.18 -6.11
CA PHE A 100 6.79 -16.11 -5.15
C PHE A 100 6.94 -17.05 -3.95
N ALA A 101 8.15 -17.51 -3.64
CA ALA A 101 8.40 -18.44 -2.54
C ALA A 101 8.11 -17.75 -1.19
N PRO A 102 7.14 -18.24 -0.38
CA PRO A 102 6.80 -17.66 0.92
C PRO A 102 7.97 -17.58 1.89
N SER A 103 8.89 -18.55 1.83
CA SER A 103 10.10 -18.62 2.65
C SER A 103 11.22 -17.69 2.17
N SER A 104 11.02 -16.94 1.08
CA SER A 104 11.96 -15.94 0.59
C SER A 104 11.49 -14.54 0.96
N ALA A 105 12.42 -13.65 1.33
CA ALA A 105 12.10 -12.26 1.66
C ALA A 105 11.35 -11.53 0.55
N SER A 106 11.81 -11.67 -0.70
CA SER A 106 11.13 -11.07 -1.86
C SER A 106 9.74 -11.64 -2.09
N GLY A 107 9.54 -12.95 -1.93
CA GLY A 107 8.23 -13.59 -2.05
C GLY A 107 7.26 -13.18 -0.95
N ALA A 108 7.70 -13.15 0.32
CA ALA A 108 6.87 -12.74 1.45
C ALA A 108 6.46 -11.26 1.35
N ILE A 109 7.40 -10.36 1.05
CA ILE A 109 7.13 -8.92 0.81
C ILE A 109 6.18 -8.75 -0.36
N ALA A 110 6.36 -9.51 -1.45
CA ALA A 110 5.48 -9.44 -2.61
C ALA A 110 4.04 -9.83 -2.27
N TRP A 111 3.82 -10.93 -1.56
CA TRP A 111 2.49 -11.37 -1.16
C TRP A 111 1.80 -10.35 -0.24
N VAL A 112 2.48 -9.91 0.81
CA VAL A 112 1.93 -8.95 1.77
C VAL A 112 1.67 -7.60 1.12
N GLY A 113 2.62 -7.10 0.33
CA GLY A 113 2.52 -5.81 -0.35
C GLY A 113 1.44 -5.80 -1.42
N ALA A 114 1.36 -6.84 -2.25
CA ALA A 114 0.30 -7.01 -3.23
C ALA A 114 -1.07 -7.15 -2.55
N GLY A 115 -1.15 -7.88 -1.43
CA GLY A 115 -2.37 -7.99 -0.62
C GLY A 115 -2.86 -6.64 -0.09
N CYS A 116 -1.95 -5.81 0.44
CA CYS A 116 -2.29 -4.45 0.88
C CYS A 116 -2.83 -3.57 -0.27
N CYS A 117 -2.24 -3.68 -1.48
CA CYS A 117 -2.74 -2.99 -2.66
C CYS A 117 -4.08 -3.56 -3.13
N GLY A 118 -4.26 -4.88 -3.01
CA GLY A 118 -5.52 -5.58 -3.30
C GLY A 118 -6.68 -5.05 -2.47
N LEU A 119 -6.47 -4.77 -1.18
CA LEU A 119 -7.50 -4.17 -0.31
C LEU A 119 -7.97 -2.80 -0.81
N VAL A 120 -7.04 -1.97 -1.30
CA VAL A 120 -7.39 -0.67 -1.90
C VAL A 120 -8.23 -0.87 -3.15
N PHE A 121 -7.80 -1.76 -4.03
CA PHE A 121 -8.52 -2.07 -5.26
C PHE A 121 -9.91 -2.64 -4.98
N GLU A 122 -10.02 -3.57 -4.03
CA GLU A 122 -11.29 -4.15 -3.61
C GLU A 122 -12.23 -3.08 -3.05
N THR A 123 -11.71 -2.17 -2.22
CA THR A 123 -12.49 -1.04 -1.69
C THR A 123 -13.05 -0.18 -2.81
N LEU A 124 -12.23 0.17 -3.81
CA LEU A 124 -12.67 0.95 -4.96
C LEU A 124 -13.65 0.19 -5.85
N ALA A 125 -13.42 -1.11 -6.07
CA ALA A 125 -14.33 -1.96 -6.82
C ALA A 125 -15.70 -2.05 -6.15
N GLN A 126 -15.74 -2.23 -4.83
CA GLN A 126 -16.99 -2.22 -4.06
C GLN A 126 -17.70 -0.87 -4.17
N PHE A 127 -16.95 0.25 -4.10
CA PHE A 127 -17.53 1.58 -4.27
C PHE A 127 -18.13 1.78 -5.66
N VAL A 128 -17.48 1.30 -6.72
CA VAL A 128 -18.01 1.39 -8.10
C VAL A 128 -19.21 0.46 -8.32
N LEU A 129 -19.23 -0.72 -7.70
CA LEU A 129 -20.27 -1.72 -7.91
C LEU A 129 -21.54 -1.47 -7.07
N PHE A 130 -21.39 -0.83 -5.90
CA PHE A 130 -22.46 -0.69 -4.91
C PHE A 130 -22.66 0.76 -4.42
N GLY A 131 -21.87 1.72 -4.92
CA GLY A 131 -22.09 3.13 -4.66
C GLY A 131 -23.20 3.66 -5.54
N ASP A 132 -24.34 3.97 -4.92
CA ASP A 132 -25.47 4.69 -5.53
C ASP A 132 -25.11 6.15 -5.86
#